data_AF-A0A5C8WPM6-F1
#
_entry.id   AF-A0A5C8WPM6-F1
#
_cell.length_a   1.000
_cell.length_b   1.000
_cell.length_c   1.000
_cell.angle_alpha   90.00
_cell.angle_beta   90.00
_cell.angle_gamma   90.00
#
_symmetry.space_group_name_H-M   'P 1'
#
loop_
_entity.id
_entity.type
_entity.pdbx_description
1 polymer ?
#
loop_
_entity_poly.entity_id
_entity_poly.type
_entity_poly.pdbx_seq_one_letter_code
_entity_poly.pdbx_strand_id
1 'polypeptide(L)'
;MHYLSKSVMRPFLAALALASISMVAVHAEDAKPADPALANSLNTADNSAEPDDKLLKKDAAVKVEEGKYFDAEGHPTFHITDAGKKFDWYTYSGYRRYHAECHVCHGPDGMGSTYAPALKDSLKHLSYEEFIGILAGGKQDVSSSDQKVMPAFGDNKNVMCYSDDLYVYLKARASGAMGRVRPGDKEDKPEAAKKAEKECMGG
;
A
#
# COMPACT_ATOMS: atom_id res chain seq x y z
N MET A 1 -80.71 30.29 26.42
CA MET A 1 -80.52 29.20 25.42
C MET A 1 -79.08 29.24 24.97
N HIS A 2 -78.37 28.12 25.19
CA HIS A 2 -77.09 27.68 24.58
C HIS A 2 -75.84 28.56 24.71
N TYR A 3 -74.61 28.08 24.86
CA TYR A 3 -73.96 26.88 25.41
C TYR A 3 -72.46 27.13 25.11
N LEU A 4 -71.56 27.12 26.12
CA LEU A 4 -70.09 26.94 26.06
C LEU A 4 -69.24 27.85 25.12
N SER A 5 -67.93 28.05 25.26
CA SER A 5 -66.91 27.85 26.30
C SER A 5 -65.59 28.38 25.73
N LYS A 6 -64.82 29.07 26.59
CA LYS A 6 -63.36 29.24 26.66
C LYS A 6 -62.52 29.03 25.38
N SER A 7 -61.74 30.07 25.03
CA SER A 7 -60.33 29.88 24.73
C SER A 7 -59.50 31.06 25.25
N VAL A 8 -58.51 30.68 26.06
CA VAL A 8 -57.45 31.49 26.68
C VAL A 8 -56.18 31.21 25.88
N MET A 9 -55.37 32.25 25.62
CA MET A 9 -53.88 32.27 25.58
C MET A 9 -53.45 33.48 24.74
N ARG A 10 -53.04 34.61 25.34
CA ARG A 10 -51.72 35.01 25.90
C ARG A 10 -50.58 35.14 24.86
N PRO A 11 -49.70 36.16 25.03
CA PRO A 11 -49.13 36.90 23.91
C PRO A 11 -47.72 36.46 23.52
N PHE A 12 -47.35 36.89 22.31
CA PHE A 12 -46.07 36.76 21.62
C PHE A 12 -44.85 37.14 22.47
N LEU A 13 -43.86 36.23 22.51
CA LEU A 13 -42.45 36.52 22.78
C LEU A 13 -41.64 36.00 21.58
N ALA A 14 -41.07 36.92 20.81
CA ALA A 14 -40.13 36.62 19.74
C ALA A 14 -38.76 36.33 20.34
N ALA A 15 -38.32 35.07 20.27
CA ALA A 15 -36.94 34.67 20.55
C ALA A 15 -36.22 34.45 19.21
N LEU A 16 -35.22 35.30 18.95
CA LEU A 16 -34.31 35.18 17.83
C LEU A 16 -33.35 34.01 18.14
N ALA A 17 -33.63 32.82 17.61
CA ALA A 17 -32.74 31.68 17.72
C ALA A 17 -31.57 31.83 16.75
N LEU A 18 -30.37 32.10 17.27
CA LEU A 18 -29.13 31.84 16.54
C LEU A 18 -29.03 30.33 16.32
N ALA A 19 -29.11 29.90 15.06
CA ALA A 19 -28.76 28.55 14.66
C ALA A 19 -27.27 28.34 14.96
N SER A 20 -26.97 27.65 16.06
CA SER A 20 -25.67 27.08 16.32
C SER A 20 -25.46 25.96 15.32
N ILE A 21 -24.57 26.19 14.35
CA ILE A 21 -23.96 25.12 13.57
C ILE A 21 -23.28 24.22 14.59
N SER A 22 -23.86 23.03 14.83
CA SER A 22 -23.18 21.97 15.54
C SER A 22 -21.95 21.63 14.70
N MET A 23 -20.81 22.17 15.07
CA MET A 23 -19.53 21.60 14.71
C MET A 23 -19.57 20.19 15.30
N VAL A 24 -19.76 19.19 14.44
CA VAL A 24 -19.30 17.84 14.73
C VAL A 24 -17.79 18.01 14.89
N ALA A 25 -17.37 18.19 16.14
CA ALA A 25 -16.01 17.92 16.53
C ALA A 25 -15.79 16.46 16.10
N VAL A 26 -15.06 16.29 15.01
CA VAL A 26 -14.42 15.02 14.70
C VAL A 26 -13.56 14.78 15.92
N HIS A 27 -14.06 13.96 16.84
CA HIS A 27 -13.22 13.41 17.87
C HIS A 27 -12.05 12.80 17.12
N ALA A 28 -10.85 13.32 17.38
CA ALA A 28 -9.66 12.52 17.23
C ALA A 28 -9.94 11.27 18.06
N GLU A 29 -10.42 10.21 17.41
CA GLU A 29 -10.37 8.88 17.97
C GLU A 29 -8.92 8.69 18.36
N ASP A 30 -8.76 8.47 19.65
CA ASP A 30 -7.52 8.29 20.36
C ASP A 30 -6.49 7.61 19.46
N ALA A 31 -5.35 8.28 19.23
CA ALA A 31 -4.21 7.67 18.55
C ALA A 31 -3.79 6.46 19.39
N LYS A 32 -4.38 5.31 19.10
CA LYS A 32 -4.03 4.02 19.68
C LYS A 32 -2.54 3.86 19.42
N PRO A 33 -1.73 3.55 20.44
CA PRO A 33 -0.31 3.29 20.21
C PRO A 33 -0.17 2.22 19.13
N ALA A 34 0.74 2.43 18.19
CA ALA A 34 0.99 1.51 17.09
C ALA A 34 1.17 0.09 17.64
N ASP A 35 0.43 -0.87 17.08
CA ASP A 35 0.48 -2.25 17.54
C ASP A 35 1.91 -2.79 17.36
N PRO A 36 2.60 -3.18 18.46
CA PRO A 36 3.96 -3.70 18.37
C PRO A 36 4.08 -4.95 17.47
N ALA A 37 2.97 -5.68 17.26
CA ALA A 37 2.93 -6.84 16.37
C ALA A 37 3.07 -6.47 14.88
N LEU A 38 2.93 -5.19 14.52
CA LEU A 38 3.12 -4.67 13.16
C LEU A 38 4.53 -4.12 12.93
N ALA A 39 5.36 -4.07 13.96
CA ALA A 39 6.70 -3.54 13.86
C ALA A 39 7.63 -4.52 13.13
N ASN A 40 8.32 -3.99 12.12
CA ASN A 40 9.34 -4.75 11.41
C ASN A 40 10.54 -5.09 12.31
N SER A 41 11.06 -6.31 12.18
CA SER A 41 12.34 -6.76 12.73
C SER A 41 13.27 -7.12 11.57
N LEU A 42 14.21 -6.23 11.27
CA LEU A 42 15.06 -6.28 10.09
C LEU A 42 16.44 -6.91 10.36
N ASN A 43 17.11 -7.39 9.32
CA ASN A 43 18.49 -7.87 9.42
C ASN A 43 19.49 -6.71 9.34
N THR A 44 20.00 -6.26 10.48
CA THR A 44 20.97 -5.16 10.54
C THR A 44 22.36 -5.52 10.02
N ALA A 45 22.65 -6.81 9.79
CA ALA A 45 23.91 -7.28 9.22
C ALA A 45 23.88 -7.40 7.68
N ASP A 46 22.74 -7.15 7.04
CA ASP A 46 22.62 -7.22 5.58
C ASP A 46 23.06 -5.91 4.92
N ASN A 47 24.33 -5.88 4.50
CA ASN A 47 24.91 -4.73 3.81
C ASN A 47 24.30 -4.47 2.43
N SER A 48 23.53 -5.41 1.85
CA SER A 48 22.87 -5.24 0.56
C SER A 48 21.48 -4.62 0.65
N ALA A 49 20.97 -4.43 1.88
CA ALA A 49 19.68 -3.82 2.14
C ALA A 49 19.70 -2.31 1.92
N GLU A 50 20.80 -1.62 2.25
CA GLU A 50 20.92 -0.17 2.14
C GLU A 50 19.73 0.57 2.80
N PRO A 51 19.52 0.40 4.13
CA PRO A 51 18.34 0.91 4.81
C PRO A 51 18.23 2.43 4.75
N ASP A 52 17.02 2.92 4.47
CA ASP A 52 16.64 4.33 4.53
C ASP A 52 15.66 4.53 5.70
N ASP A 53 16.14 5.09 6.81
CA ASP A 53 15.35 5.30 8.03
C ASP A 53 14.08 6.12 7.80
N LYS A 54 14.06 7.03 6.81
CA LYS A 54 12.89 7.84 6.51
C LYS A 54 11.83 7.02 5.79
N LEU A 55 12.24 6.23 4.80
CA LEU A 55 11.33 5.33 4.09
C LEU A 55 10.83 4.21 5.01
N LEU A 56 11.69 3.60 5.82
CA LEU A 56 11.29 2.57 6.78
C LEU A 56 10.23 3.07 7.77
N LYS A 57 10.31 4.34 8.20
CA LYS A 57 9.28 4.97 9.05
C LYS A 57 8.00 5.29 8.29
N LYS A 58 8.11 5.79 7.05
CA LYS A 58 6.96 6.09 6.20
C LYS A 58 6.17 4.82 5.85
N ASP A 59 6.88 3.76 5.51
CA ASP A 59 6.34 2.50 5.00
C ASP A 59 5.97 1.53 6.13
N ALA A 60 6.13 1.92 7.39
CA ALA A 60 5.78 1.09 8.53
C ALA A 60 4.28 0.74 8.51
N ALA A 61 3.98 -0.54 8.72
CA ALA A 61 2.61 -1.00 8.83
C ALA A 61 1.93 -0.41 10.06
N VAL A 62 0.73 0.15 9.88
CA VAL A 62 -0.12 0.63 10.97
C VAL A 62 -1.43 -0.16 11.07
N LYS A 63 -1.73 -0.97 10.05
CA LYS A 63 -2.96 -1.74 9.92
C LYS A 63 -2.67 -3.07 9.24
N VAL A 64 -3.39 -4.12 9.65
CA VAL A 64 -3.44 -5.42 8.98
C VAL A 64 -4.89 -5.82 8.77
N GLU A 65 -5.25 -6.22 7.54
CA GLU A 65 -6.57 -6.73 7.20
C GLU A 65 -6.41 -8.01 6.40
N GLU A 66 -7.02 -9.09 6.88
CA GLU A 66 -7.03 -10.40 6.21
C GLU A 66 -5.63 -10.89 5.78
N GLY A 67 -4.59 -10.54 6.54
CA GLY A 67 -3.19 -10.89 6.27
C GLY A 67 -2.44 -9.98 5.30
N LYS A 68 -3.05 -8.86 4.87
CA LYS A 68 -2.37 -7.78 4.13
C LYS A 68 -2.09 -6.59 5.04
N TYR A 69 -0.88 -6.05 4.97
CA TYR A 69 -0.43 -4.92 5.77
C TYR A 69 -0.57 -3.61 4.99
N PHE A 70 -0.89 -2.55 5.71
CA PHE A 70 -1.07 -1.21 5.15
C PHE A 70 -0.33 -0.16 5.97
N ASP A 71 0.26 0.80 5.27
CA ASP A 71 0.93 1.96 5.88
C ASP A 71 -0.08 3.04 6.31
N ALA A 72 0.42 4.14 6.88
CA ALA A 72 -0.41 5.24 7.36
C ALA A 72 -1.19 5.99 6.26
N GLU A 73 -0.78 5.83 5.00
CA GLU A 73 -1.47 6.38 3.83
C GLU A 73 -2.54 5.41 3.29
N GLY A 74 -2.61 4.18 3.83
CA GLY A 74 -3.54 3.14 3.41
C GLY A 74 -3.04 2.34 2.21
N HIS A 75 -1.78 2.52 1.80
CA HIS A 75 -1.19 1.73 0.71
C HIS A 75 -0.68 0.38 1.23
N PRO A 76 -0.68 -0.67 0.39
CA PRO A 76 -0.06 -1.94 0.75
C PRO A 76 1.39 -1.76 1.17
N THR A 77 1.81 -2.42 2.24
CA THR A 77 3.20 -2.41 2.70
C THR A 77 3.66 -3.78 3.17
N PHE A 78 4.95 -3.90 3.46
CA PHE A 78 5.59 -5.13 3.89
C PHE A 78 5.55 -5.29 5.42
N HIS A 79 5.67 -6.54 5.85
CA HIS A 79 5.95 -6.90 7.23
C HIS A 79 7.03 -7.98 7.27
N ILE A 80 8.15 -7.68 7.91
CA ILE A 80 9.34 -8.53 7.98
C ILE A 80 9.69 -8.75 9.45
N THR A 81 9.86 -10.01 9.83
CA THR A 81 10.08 -10.43 11.21
C THR A 81 11.28 -11.39 11.33
N ASP A 82 11.58 -11.81 12.56
CA ASP A 82 12.69 -12.71 12.89
C ASP A 82 14.04 -12.20 12.36
N ALA A 83 14.34 -10.92 12.65
CA ALA A 83 15.57 -10.25 12.23
C ALA A 83 15.84 -10.40 10.71
N GLY A 84 14.82 -10.11 9.89
CA GLY A 84 14.91 -10.13 8.43
C GLY A 84 14.80 -11.51 7.77
N LYS A 85 14.36 -12.54 8.50
CA LYS A 85 14.30 -13.92 7.97
C LYS A 85 12.93 -14.36 7.52
N LYS A 86 11.87 -13.83 8.14
CA LYS A 86 10.49 -14.17 7.84
C LYS A 86 9.77 -13.00 7.20
N PHE A 87 9.16 -13.24 6.05
CA PHE A 87 8.51 -12.22 5.23
C PHE A 87 6.99 -12.40 5.22
N ASP A 88 6.24 -11.31 5.14
CA ASP A 88 4.81 -11.40 4.84
C ASP A 88 4.58 -12.08 3.48
N TRP A 89 3.36 -12.61 3.31
CA TRP A 89 3.01 -13.35 2.10
C TRP A 89 3.18 -12.52 0.82
N TYR A 90 2.86 -11.23 0.84
CA TYR A 90 2.87 -10.36 -0.32
C TYR A 90 4.30 -9.98 -0.73
N THR A 91 5.22 -9.76 0.22
CA THR A 91 6.66 -9.63 -0.07
C THR A 91 7.22 -10.89 -0.72
N TYR A 92 6.91 -12.07 -0.16
CA TYR A 92 7.35 -13.36 -0.72
C TYR A 92 6.77 -13.60 -2.13
N SER A 93 5.48 -13.37 -2.32
CA SER A 93 4.80 -13.52 -3.61
C SER A 93 5.36 -12.55 -4.64
N GLY A 94 5.52 -11.28 -4.25
CA GLY A 94 6.04 -10.20 -5.06
C GLY A 94 7.42 -10.48 -5.63
N TYR A 95 8.35 -11.01 -4.81
CA TYR A 95 9.67 -11.44 -5.29
C TYR A 95 9.56 -12.42 -6.46
N ARG A 96 8.66 -13.42 -6.36
CA ARG A 96 8.49 -14.44 -7.40
C ARG A 96 7.85 -13.87 -8.66
N ARG A 97 6.87 -12.97 -8.53
CA ARG A 97 6.24 -12.30 -9.67
C ARG A 97 7.22 -11.37 -10.37
N TYR A 98 8.02 -10.64 -9.60
CA TYR A 98 9.10 -9.81 -10.12
C TYR A 98 10.10 -10.65 -10.91
N HIS A 99 10.52 -11.81 -10.37
CA HIS A 99 11.40 -12.73 -11.07
C HIS A 99 10.73 -13.43 -12.27
N ALA A 100 9.42 -13.49 -12.35
CA ALA A 100 8.76 -14.06 -13.53
C ALA A 100 8.65 -13.02 -14.66
N GLU A 101 8.24 -11.80 -14.34
CA GLU A 101 7.71 -10.85 -15.32
C GLU A 101 8.57 -9.59 -15.49
N CYS A 102 9.39 -9.23 -14.50
CA CYS A 102 10.05 -7.92 -14.45
C CYS A 102 11.59 -7.98 -14.55
N HIS A 103 12.20 -9.04 -14.00
CA HIS A 103 13.66 -9.11 -13.82
C HIS A 103 14.44 -9.07 -15.16
N VAL A 104 13.83 -9.56 -16.24
CA VAL A 104 14.47 -9.60 -17.57
C VAL A 104 14.89 -8.21 -18.04
N CYS A 105 14.12 -7.19 -17.68
CA CYS A 105 14.43 -5.80 -18.02
C CYS A 105 15.03 -5.06 -16.82
N HIS A 106 14.45 -5.22 -15.62
CA HIS A 106 14.82 -4.44 -14.44
C HIS A 106 15.94 -5.06 -13.59
N GLY A 107 16.59 -6.09 -14.10
CA GLY A 107 17.71 -6.77 -13.45
C GLY A 107 17.28 -7.69 -12.30
N PRO A 108 18.23 -8.38 -11.65
CA PRO A 108 17.95 -9.07 -10.40
C PRO A 108 17.68 -8.07 -9.27
N ASP A 109 16.79 -8.43 -8.33
CA ASP A 109 16.54 -7.70 -7.09
C ASP A 109 16.14 -6.22 -7.22
N GLY A 110 15.64 -5.77 -8.38
CA GLY A 110 15.30 -4.38 -8.64
C GLY A 110 16.48 -3.48 -8.99
N MET A 111 17.66 -4.04 -9.27
CA MET A 111 18.92 -3.29 -9.42
C MET A 111 19.08 -2.55 -10.76
N GLY A 112 18.15 -2.72 -11.69
CA GLY A 112 18.23 -2.13 -13.02
C GLY A 112 19.14 -2.91 -13.96
N SER A 113 19.16 -2.48 -15.21
CA SER A 113 20.02 -3.01 -16.26
C SER A 113 20.42 -1.89 -17.24
N THR A 114 21.16 -2.24 -18.28
CA THR A 114 21.40 -1.33 -19.40
C THR A 114 20.12 -0.96 -20.16
N TYR A 115 19.06 -1.76 -20.03
CA TYR A 115 17.79 -1.56 -20.72
C TYR A 115 16.79 -0.75 -19.89
N ALA A 116 16.63 -1.04 -18.60
CA ALA A 116 15.59 -0.45 -17.75
C ALA A 116 16.12 0.01 -16.37
N PRO A 117 15.47 0.99 -15.72
CA PRO A 117 15.95 1.58 -14.48
C PRO A 117 15.89 0.61 -13.28
N ALA A 118 16.62 0.95 -12.23
CA ALA A 118 16.55 0.28 -10.94
C ALA A 118 15.22 0.60 -10.24
N LEU A 119 14.35 -0.41 -10.11
CA LEU A 119 13.05 -0.23 -9.47
C LEU A 119 13.15 0.00 -7.96
N LYS A 120 14.21 -0.49 -7.30
CA LYS A 120 14.48 -0.16 -5.88
C LYS A 120 14.64 1.34 -5.66
N ASP A 121 15.18 2.07 -6.65
CA ASP A 121 15.36 3.51 -6.53
C ASP A 121 14.14 4.26 -7.05
N SER A 122 13.43 3.69 -8.04
CA SER A 122 12.19 4.27 -8.58
C SER A 122 11.10 4.37 -7.50
N LEU A 123 10.90 3.32 -6.68
CA LEU A 123 9.87 3.33 -5.63
C LEU A 123 10.20 4.22 -4.43
N LYS A 124 11.38 4.85 -4.37
CA LYS A 124 11.65 5.91 -3.38
C LYS A 124 10.87 7.20 -3.72
N HIS A 125 10.39 7.31 -4.95
CA HIS A 125 9.79 8.53 -5.48
C HIS A 125 8.38 8.34 -6.05
N LEU A 126 8.00 7.10 -6.39
CA LEU A 126 6.68 6.80 -6.93
C LEU A 126 5.66 6.52 -5.81
N SER A 127 4.48 7.10 -5.92
CA SER A 127 3.32 6.67 -5.14
C SER A 127 2.83 5.29 -5.57
N TYR A 128 1.94 4.70 -4.79
CA TYR A 128 1.27 3.46 -5.16
C TYR A 128 0.48 3.62 -6.47
N GLU A 129 -0.29 4.70 -6.60
CA GLU A 129 -1.10 5.01 -7.78
C GLU A 129 -0.24 5.22 -9.02
N GLU A 130 0.89 5.93 -8.88
CA GLU A 130 1.84 6.12 -9.99
C GLU A 130 2.45 4.80 -10.43
N PHE A 131 2.83 3.94 -9.48
CA PHE A 131 3.30 2.58 -9.77
C PHE A 131 2.24 1.77 -10.53
N ILE A 132 1.00 1.76 -10.04
CA ILE A 132 -0.11 1.02 -10.70
C ILE A 132 -0.39 1.60 -12.09
N GLY A 133 -0.42 2.92 -12.24
CA GLY A 133 -0.64 3.60 -13.52
C GLY A 133 0.43 3.25 -14.55
N ILE A 134 1.71 3.26 -14.16
CA ILE A 134 2.83 2.86 -15.02
C ILE A 134 2.77 1.36 -15.34
N LEU A 135 2.46 0.50 -14.37
CA LEU A 135 2.36 -0.94 -14.59
C LEU A 135 1.24 -1.28 -15.58
N ALA A 136 0.05 -0.72 -15.39
CA ALA A 136 -1.10 -0.98 -16.22
C ALA A 136 -0.97 -0.33 -17.62
N GLY A 137 -0.53 0.93 -17.68
CA GLY A 137 -0.50 1.73 -18.91
C GLY A 137 0.83 1.72 -19.68
N GLY A 138 1.89 1.18 -19.08
CA GLY A 138 3.25 1.27 -19.61
C GLY A 138 3.84 2.68 -19.47
N LYS A 139 5.08 2.85 -19.93
CA LYS A 139 5.76 4.15 -19.97
C LYS A 139 6.68 4.21 -21.18
N GLN A 140 6.67 5.34 -21.87
CA GLN A 140 7.60 5.62 -22.96
C GLN A 140 8.43 6.85 -22.62
N ASP A 141 9.73 6.76 -22.86
CA ASP A 141 10.66 7.87 -22.84
C ASP A 141 11.48 7.81 -24.13
N VAL A 142 11.09 8.65 -25.10
CA VAL A 142 11.61 8.63 -26.46
C VAL A 142 12.25 9.97 -26.78
N SER A 143 13.50 9.92 -27.21
CA SER A 143 14.25 11.05 -27.75
C SER A 143 14.76 10.71 -29.15
N SER A 144 15.44 11.66 -29.80
CA SER A 144 16.08 11.42 -31.11
C SER A 144 17.18 10.34 -31.06
N SER A 145 17.70 10.02 -29.87
CA SER A 145 18.85 9.12 -29.69
C SER A 145 18.56 7.89 -28.81
N ASP A 146 17.45 7.90 -28.06
CA ASP A 146 17.08 6.82 -27.14
C ASP A 146 15.59 6.50 -27.23
N GLN A 147 15.25 5.22 -27.20
CA GLN A 147 13.87 4.74 -27.08
C GLN A 147 13.76 3.76 -25.91
N LYS A 148 13.17 4.21 -24.80
CA LYS A 148 12.89 3.36 -23.64
C LYS A 148 11.38 3.14 -23.55
N VAL A 149 10.96 1.90 -23.73
CA VAL A 149 9.55 1.50 -23.68
C VAL A 149 9.37 0.41 -22.63
N MET A 150 8.63 0.74 -21.58
CA MET A 150 8.02 -0.23 -20.66
C MET A 150 6.65 -0.59 -21.24
N PRO A 151 6.39 -1.87 -21.56
CA PRO A 151 5.09 -2.30 -22.08
C PRO A 151 4.00 -2.14 -21.02
N ALA A 152 2.77 -1.95 -21.49
CA ALA A 152 1.59 -1.96 -20.67
C ALA A 152 1.24 -3.40 -20.24
N PHE A 153 1.00 -3.62 -18.96
CA PHE A 153 0.59 -4.92 -18.42
C PHE A 153 -0.89 -4.99 -18.07
N GLY A 154 -1.69 -3.95 -18.34
CA GLY A 154 -3.11 -3.88 -17.96
C GLY A 154 -3.95 -5.11 -18.35
N ASP A 155 -3.67 -5.72 -19.49
CA ASP A 155 -4.37 -6.92 -19.96
C ASP A 155 -3.71 -8.25 -19.53
N ASN A 156 -2.52 -8.19 -18.91
CA ASN A 156 -1.80 -9.36 -18.43
C ASN A 156 -2.19 -9.69 -16.99
N LYS A 157 -3.11 -10.64 -16.83
CA LYS A 157 -3.56 -11.12 -15.52
C LYS A 157 -2.43 -11.72 -14.65
N ASN A 158 -1.39 -12.29 -15.24
CA ASN A 158 -0.24 -12.81 -14.48
C ASN A 158 0.57 -11.70 -13.79
N VAL A 159 0.34 -10.43 -14.17
CA VAL A 159 0.92 -9.25 -13.53
C VAL A 159 -0.14 -8.51 -12.72
N MET A 160 -1.26 -8.14 -13.33
CA MET A 160 -2.23 -7.24 -12.70
C MET A 160 -2.96 -7.86 -11.51
N CYS A 161 -3.15 -9.19 -11.48
CA CYS A 161 -3.73 -9.85 -10.31
C CYS A 161 -2.78 -9.87 -9.09
N TYR A 162 -1.51 -9.50 -9.28
CA TYR A 162 -0.46 -9.49 -8.25
C TYR A 162 0.26 -8.14 -8.20
N SER A 163 -0.38 -7.05 -8.63
CA SER A 163 0.22 -5.71 -8.64
C SER A 163 0.62 -5.25 -7.25
N ASP A 164 -0.20 -5.56 -6.24
CA ASP A 164 0.11 -5.25 -4.84
C ASP A 164 1.32 -6.06 -4.36
N ASP A 165 1.40 -7.34 -4.69
CA ASP A 165 2.53 -8.20 -4.36
C ASP A 165 3.84 -7.59 -4.90
N LEU A 166 3.84 -7.19 -6.18
CA LEU A 166 4.97 -6.52 -6.82
C LEU A 166 5.34 -5.22 -6.11
N TYR A 167 4.35 -4.38 -5.77
CA TYR A 167 4.56 -3.13 -5.07
C TYR A 167 5.18 -3.36 -3.69
N VAL A 168 4.61 -4.26 -2.89
CA VAL A 168 5.08 -4.58 -1.53
C VAL A 168 6.53 -5.07 -1.54
N TYR A 169 6.86 -6.00 -2.43
CA TYR A 169 8.24 -6.47 -2.59
C TYR A 169 9.21 -5.35 -2.98
N LEU A 170 8.89 -4.57 -4.01
CA LEU A 170 9.76 -3.49 -4.47
C LEU A 170 9.87 -2.36 -3.42
N LYS A 171 8.83 -2.13 -2.63
CA LYS A 171 8.81 -1.15 -1.53
C LYS A 171 9.72 -1.60 -0.38
N ALA A 172 9.73 -2.90 -0.05
CA ALA A 172 10.70 -3.48 0.88
C ALA A 172 12.14 -3.34 0.38
N ARG A 173 12.36 -3.47 -0.94
CA ARG A 173 13.67 -3.23 -1.57
C ARG A 173 14.07 -1.76 -1.58
N ALA A 174 13.12 -0.84 -1.77
CA ALA A 174 13.36 0.59 -1.86
C ALA A 174 13.70 1.23 -0.52
N SER A 175 13.00 0.83 0.54
CA SER A 175 13.24 1.27 1.92
C SER A 175 14.45 0.59 2.57
N GLY A 176 14.96 -0.48 1.96
CA GLY A 176 16.02 -1.30 2.51
C GLY A 176 15.59 -2.15 3.70
N ALA A 177 14.29 -2.49 3.77
CA ALA A 177 13.77 -3.47 4.73
C ALA A 177 14.22 -4.90 4.43
N MET A 178 14.54 -5.20 3.18
CA MET A 178 15.14 -6.46 2.77
C MET A 178 16.32 -6.18 1.85
N GLY A 179 17.38 -6.99 1.92
CA GLY A 179 18.47 -6.95 0.95
C GLY A 179 18.25 -7.82 -0.28
N ARG A 180 19.35 -8.18 -0.92
CA ARG A 180 19.40 -8.97 -2.15
C ARG A 180 19.36 -10.45 -1.82
N VAL A 181 18.22 -10.87 -1.30
CA VAL A 181 17.98 -12.23 -0.83
C VAL A 181 16.70 -12.78 -1.46
N ARG A 182 16.71 -14.08 -1.74
CA ARG A 182 15.47 -14.80 -2.01
C ARG A 182 14.73 -15.02 -0.69
N PRO A 183 13.49 -14.53 -0.52
CA PRO A 183 12.70 -14.78 0.68
C PRO A 183 12.56 -16.28 0.95
N GLY A 184 13.06 -16.73 2.10
CA GLY A 184 13.08 -18.13 2.52
C GLY A 184 11.84 -18.48 3.32
N ASP A 185 11.79 -18.02 4.58
CA ASP A 185 10.63 -18.19 5.45
C ASP A 185 9.56 -17.13 5.17
N LYS A 186 8.30 -17.48 5.37
CA LYS A 186 7.17 -16.58 5.10
C LYS A 186 6.00 -16.85 6.01
N GLU A 187 5.15 -15.87 6.16
CA GLU A 187 3.80 -16.05 6.69
C GLU A 187 2.94 -16.91 5.75
N ASP A 188 1.96 -17.59 6.31
CA ASP A 188 1.05 -18.42 5.53
C ASP A 188 0.26 -17.58 4.53
N LYS A 189 -0.01 -18.16 3.35
CA LYS A 189 -0.84 -17.50 2.34
C LYS A 189 -2.25 -17.26 2.92
N PRO A 190 -2.71 -16.00 3.08
CA PRO A 190 -4.01 -15.73 3.63
C PRO A 190 -5.15 -16.27 2.75
N GLU A 191 -6.27 -16.63 3.36
CA GLU A 191 -7.45 -17.10 2.60
C GLU A 191 -7.98 -16.01 1.65
N ALA A 192 -7.95 -14.75 2.07
CA ALA A 192 -8.31 -13.61 1.23
C ALA A 192 -7.43 -13.54 -0.03
N ALA A 193 -6.13 -13.76 0.09
CA ALA A 193 -5.22 -13.82 -1.06
C ALA A 193 -5.56 -14.98 -2.02
N LYS A 194 -5.93 -16.16 -1.49
CA LYS A 194 -6.35 -17.31 -2.33
C LYS A 194 -7.63 -17.00 -3.10
N LYS A 195 -8.61 -16.39 -2.43
CA LYS A 195 -9.89 -16.01 -3.02
C LYS A 195 -9.70 -14.95 -4.10
N ALA A 196 -9.00 -13.86 -3.79
CA ALA A 196 -8.74 -12.77 -4.73
C ALA A 196 -7.98 -13.25 -5.98
N GLU A 197 -6.97 -14.11 -5.80
CA GLU A 197 -6.25 -14.72 -6.92
C GLU A 197 -7.18 -15.56 -7.80
N LYS A 198 -8.01 -16.42 -7.20
CA LYS A 198 -8.95 -17.25 -7.95
C LYS A 198 -9.92 -16.40 -8.76
N GLU A 199 -10.50 -15.38 -8.14
CA GLU A 199 -11.48 -14.49 -8.78
C GLU A 199 -10.86 -13.68 -9.93
N CYS A 200 -9.67 -13.11 -9.71
CA CYS A 200 -8.99 -12.30 -10.73
C CYS A 200 -8.54 -13.13 -11.95
N MET A 201 -7.99 -14.33 -11.68
CA MET A 201 -7.52 -15.24 -12.72
C MET A 201 -8.67 -15.92 -13.50
N GLY A 202 -9.93 -15.74 -13.08
CA GLY A 202 -11.11 -16.28 -13.74
C GLY A 202 -11.35 -17.76 -13.45
N GLY A 203 -11.06 -18.19 -12.22
CA GLY A 203 -11.26 -19.58 -11.77
C GLY A 203 -12.70 -19.95 -11.44
#